data_AF-V4QF70-F1
#
_entry.id   AF-V4QF70-F1
#
_cell.length_a   1.000
_cell.length_b   1.000
_cell.length_c   1.000
_cell.angle_alpha   90.00
_cell.angle_beta   90.00
_cell.angle_gamma   90.00
#
_symmetry.space_group_name_H-M   'P 1'
#
loop_
_entity.id
_entity.type
_entity.pdbx_description
1 polymer ?
#
loop_
_entity_poly.entity_id
_entity_poly.type
_entity_poly.pdbx_seq_one_letter_code
_entity_poly.pdbx_strand_id
1 'polypeptide(L)' 'MADDTKPLSDLVAQGWEILNYSSSHDAAGLNVDNFLLRKQKMHRVLTLRPKMMGKGYATTERDI' A
#
# COMPACT_ATOMS: atom_id res chain seq x y z
N MET A 1 15.49 11.42 11.47
CA MET A 1 14.03 11.58 11.57
C MET A 1 13.44 10.34 10.94
N ALA A 2 12.54 9.62 11.60
CA ALA A 2 11.90 8.47 10.97
C ALA A 2 11.04 9.05 9.83
N ASP A 3 11.36 8.70 8.59
CA ASP A 3 10.49 9.00 7.47
C ASP A 3 9.16 8.30 7.76
N ASP A 4 8.19 9.06 8.26
CA ASP A 4 6.78 8.66 8.36
C ASP A 4 6.25 8.61 6.93
N THR A 5 6.74 7.66 6.14
CA THR A 5 6.28 7.44 4.78
C THR A 5 4.81 7.05 4.85
N LYS A 6 3.97 7.84 4.17
CA LYS A 6 2.52 7.63 4.07
C LYS A 6 2.21 7.23 2.63
N PRO A 7 2.62 6.03 2.18
CA PRO A 7 2.63 5.66 0.76
C PRO A 7 1.26 5.80 0.09
N LEU A 8 0.18 5.46 0.80
CA LEU A 8 -1.17 5.67 0.28
C LEU A 8 -1.51 7.15 0.14
N SER A 9 -1.20 7.98 1.15
CA SER A 9 -1.42 9.43 1.09
C SER A 9 -0.62 10.08 -0.03
N ASP A 10 0.62 9.63 -0.26
CA ASP A 10 1.49 10.13 -1.33
C ASP A 10 0.91 9.81 -2.72
N LEU A 11 0.39 8.59 -2.92
CA LEU A 11 -0.27 8.22 -4.18
C LEU A 11 -1.59 8.98 -4.39
N VAL A 12 -2.40 9.14 -3.34
CA VAL A 12 -3.63 9.94 -3.40
C VAL A 12 -3.32 11.40 -3.76
N ALA A 13 -2.28 11.99 -3.15
CA ALA A 13 -1.83 13.35 -3.49
C ALA A 13 -1.35 13.48 -4.94
N GLN A 14 -0.83 12.40 -5.52
CA GLN A 14 -0.47 12.33 -6.94
C GLN A 14 -1.67 12.10 -7.88
N GLY A 15 -2.89 12.01 -7.36
CA GLY A 15 -4.12 11.85 -8.14
C GLY A 15 -4.49 10.39 -8.45
N TRP A 16 -4.00 9.44 -7.66
CA TRP A 16 -4.53 8.07 -7.68
C TRP A 16 -5.82 7.99 -6.85
N GLU A 17 -6.83 7.34 -7.41
CA GLU A 17 -8.11 7.08 -6.78
C GLU A 17 -8.12 5.67 -6.19
N ILE A 18 -8.65 5.50 -4.98
CA ILE A 18 -8.81 4.19 -4.35
C ILE A 18 -10.09 3.55 -4.88
N LEU A 19 -9.97 2.44 -5.61
CA LEU A 19 -11.11 1.68 -6.13
C LEU A 19 -11.56 0.57 -5.18
N ASN A 20 -10.60 -0.07 -4.50
CA ASN A 20 -10.89 -1.19 -3.61
C ASN A 20 -9.84 -1.28 -2.50
N TYR A 21 -10.26 -1.83 -1.37
CA TYR A 21 -9.41 -2.17 -0.24
C TYR A 21 -9.72 -3.59 0.21
N SER A 22 -8.68 -4.37 0.46
CA SER A 22 -8.78 -5.65 1.13
C SER A 22 -7.65 -5.83 2.14
N SER A 23 -7.93 -6.57 3.20
CA SER A 23 -6.95 -6.92 4.23
C SER A 23 -6.92 -8.43 4.40
N SER A 24 -5.72 -8.98 4.55
CA SER A 24 -5.49 -10.40 4.79
C SER A 24 -4.38 -10.59 5.83
N HIS A 25 -4.05 -11.84 6.16
CA HIS A 25 -2.89 -12.15 6.99
C HIS A 25 -1.84 -12.86 6.13
N ASP A 26 -0.57 -12.53 6.31
CA ASP A 26 0.52 -13.29 5.72
C ASP A 26 0.78 -14.61 6.49
N ALA A 27 1.77 -15.38 6.03
CA ALA A 27 2.14 -16.65 6.66
C ALA A 27 2.62 -16.51 8.12
N ALA A 28 3.04 -15.31 8.53
CA ALA A 28 3.42 -15.00 9.91
C ALA A 28 2.24 -14.48 10.75
N GLY A 29 1.03 -14.43 10.18
CA GLY A 29 -0.16 -13.90 10.84
C GLY A 29 -0.18 -12.38 10.92
N LEU A 30 0.68 -11.67 10.17
CA LEU A 30 0.70 -10.22 10.16
C LEU A 30 -0.31 -9.69 9.13
N ASN A 31 -1.02 -8.61 9.49
CA ASN A 31 -1.96 -7.96 8.58
C ASN A 31 -1.24 -7.48 7.31
N VAL A 32 -1.86 -7.69 6.16
CA VAL A 32 -1.41 -7.20 4.86
C VAL A 32 -2.57 -6.46 4.23
N ASP A 33 -2.38 -5.18 3.98
CA ASP A 33 -3.38 -4.32 3.36
C ASP A 33 -3.09 -4.17 1.87
N ASN A 34 -4.11 -4.28 1.04
CA ASN A 34 -4.02 -4.14 -0.41
C ASN A 34 -5.02 -3.10 -0.89
N PHE A 35 -4.53 -2.16 -1.69
CA PHE A 35 -5.32 -1.10 -2.31
C PHE A 35 -5.24 -1.25 -3.81
N LEU A 36 -6.40 -1.40 -4.47
CA LEU A 36 -6.50 -1.22 -5.91
C LEU A 36 -6.68 0.27 -6.18
N LEU A 37 -5.75 0.83 -6.93
CA LEU A 37 -5.69 2.23 -7.27
C LEU A 37 -5.91 2.41 -8.77
N ARG A 38 -6.51 3.53 -9.16
CA ARG A 38 -6.67 3.97 -10.55
C ARG A 38 -6.17 5.38 -10.74
N LYS A 39 -5.47 5.62 -11.85
CA LYS A 39 -5.21 6.97 -12.34
C LYS A 39 -5.40 7.00 -13.85
N GLN A 40 -6.40 7.74 -14.30
CA GLN A 40 -6.83 7.76 -15.70
C GLN A 40 -7.14 6.32 -16.21
N LYS A 41 -6.37 5.78 -17.15
CA LYS A 41 -6.53 4.43 -17.72
C LYS A 41 -5.57 3.40 -17.12
N MET A 42 -4.82 3.75 -16.07
CA MET A 42 -3.85 2.87 -15.41
C MET A 42 -4.39 2.35 -14.09
N HIS A 43 -4.09 1.08 -13.78
CA HIS A 43 -4.38 0.47 -12.49
C HIS A 43 -3.08 0.05 -11.80
N ARG A 44 -3.10 0.11 -10.47
CA ARG A 44 -1.99 -0.28 -9.62
C ARG A 44 -2.51 -0.94 -8.35
N VAL A 45 -1.82 -1.98 -7.90
CA VAL A 45 -1.99 -2.53 -6.57
C VAL A 45 -0.88 -1.98 -5.67
N LEU A 46 -1.27 -1.34 -4.58
CA LEU A 46 -0.38 -1.00 -3.47
C LEU A 46 -0.61 -2.02 -2.34
N THR A 47 0.44 -2.74 -1.96
CA THR A 47 0.43 -3.65 -0.81
C THR A 47 1.26 -3.07 0.33
N LEU A 48 0.68 -3.00 1.52
CA LEU A 48 1.34 -2.61 2.77
C LEU A 48 1.49 -3.82 3.68
N ARG A 49 2.72 -4.14 4.07
CA ARG A 49 3.03 -5.19 5.05
C ARG A 49 3.80 -4.59 6.23
N PRO A 50 3.42 -4.82 7.49
CA PRO A 50 4.22 -4.42 8.64
C PRO A 50 5.64 -4.96 8.53
N LYS A 51 6.64 -4.11 8.82
CA LYS A 51 8.03 -4.58 8.86
C LYS A 51 8.20 -5.53 10.05
N MET A 52 8.85 -6.67 9.82
CA MET A 52 9.26 -7.61 10.88
C MET A 52 10.26 -6.99 11.86
N MET A 53 11.01 -5.97 11.43
CA MET A 53 12.00 -5.27 12.26
C MET A 53 11.93 -3.76 12.00
N GLY A 54 11.88 -2.96 13.06
CA GLY A 54 11.74 -1.50 13.00
C GLY A 54 10.27 -1.03 12.93
N LYS A 55 10.08 0.29 12.71
CA LYS A 55 8.75 0.90 12.57
C LYS A 55 8.35 1.03 11.09
N GLY A 56 7.05 0.95 10.82
CA GLY A 56 6.45 1.24 9.52
C GLY A 56 6.11 0.01 8.68
N TYR A 57 5.81 0.25 7.41
CA TYR A 57 5.38 -0.76 6.45
C TYR A 57 6.43 -0.97 5.35
N ALA A 58 6.64 -2.23 4.97
CA ALA A 58 7.19 -2.58 3.68
C ALA A 58 6.09 -2.41 2.62
N THR A 59 6.46 -1.80 1.51
CA THR A 59 5.54 -1.40 0.44
C THR A 59 5.88 -2.13 -0.84
N THR A 60 4.86 -2.64 -1.52
CA THR A 60 5.00 -3.19 -2.88
C THR A 60 4.00 -2.52 -3.79
N GLU A 61 4.45 -2.05 -4.94
CA GLU A 61 3.60 -1.48 -5.99
C GLU A 61 3.66 -2.36 -7.23
N ARG A 62 2.50 -2.69 -7.81
CA ARG A 62 2.40 -3.48 -9.05
C ARG A 62 1.37 -2.86 -9.99
N ASP A 63 1.81 -2.44 -11.18
CA ASP A 63 0.90 -2.03 -12.24
C ASP A 63 0.18 -3.25 -12.83
N ILE A 64 -1.12 -3.11 -13.12
CA ILE A 64 -1.98 -4.18 -13.68
C ILE A 64 -2.87 -3.67 -14.82
#